data_AF-A0A957A3J2-F1
#
_entry.id   AF-A0A957A3J2-F1
#
_cell.length_a   1.000
_cell.length_b   1.000
_cell.length_c   1.000
_cell.angle_alpha   90.00
_cell.angle_beta   90.00
_cell.angle_gamma   90.00
#
_symmetry.space_group_name_H-M   'P 1'
#
loop_
_entity.id
_entity.type
_entity.pdbx_description
1 polymer ?
#
loop_
_entity_poly.entity_id
_entity_poly.type
_entity_poly.pdbx_seq_one_letter_code
_entity_poly.pdbx_strand_id
1 'polypeptide(L)'
;PRTAVPFASPVPAGTGWPGDPATSDTPVATTGRRVAALAAKVADVDELDALVSVCRACPRLVAWREEVAVVKRRSFADEPYWGRPITGWGSPRPRILVLGLAPAAHGGNRTGRVFTGDRSGDQLFAALYRAGLVNSPISVDAADGLSAKDIRIAAAVRCAPPGNAPTPEEGATCAPWLDAEWRLIAPHVRVIVALGGFAWQAALRLLGNEEWAELPSPAKPKFGH
;
A
#
# COMPACT_ATOMS: atom_id res chain seq x y z
N PRO A 1 7.93 2.16 15.13
CA PRO A 1 6.93 1.29 15.80
C PRO A 1 7.19 1.19 17.31
N ARG A 2 6.18 0.88 18.11
CA ARG A 2 6.32 0.73 19.57
C ARG A 2 6.91 -0.63 19.93
N THR A 3 8.17 -0.82 19.57
CA THR A 3 8.98 -2.00 19.87
C THR A 3 10.00 -1.68 20.94
N ALA A 4 10.42 -2.68 21.73
CA ALA A 4 11.53 -2.53 22.66
C ALA A 4 12.91 -2.42 21.96
N VAL A 5 12.96 -2.70 20.65
CA VAL A 5 14.19 -2.74 19.84
C VAL A 5 14.30 -1.46 18.99
N PRO A 6 15.48 -0.79 18.98
CA PRO A 6 15.75 0.32 18.08
C PRO A 6 15.85 -0.13 16.62
N PHE A 7 15.42 0.72 15.68
CA PHE A 7 15.57 0.49 14.25
C PHE A 7 16.37 1.61 13.58
N ALA A 8 17.10 1.26 12.52
CA ALA A 8 17.67 2.23 11.60
C ALA A 8 16.56 2.94 10.80
N SER A 9 16.92 4.06 10.16
CA SER A 9 16.01 4.91 9.40
C SER A 9 16.72 5.38 8.12
N PRO A 10 16.32 4.93 6.91
CA PRO A 10 15.26 3.96 6.63
C PRO A 10 15.58 2.56 7.18
N VAL A 11 14.55 1.74 7.38
CA VAL A 11 14.67 0.39 7.94
C VAL A 11 15.18 -0.60 6.89
N PRO A 12 16.31 -1.30 7.11
CA PRO A 12 16.76 -2.36 6.21
C PRO A 12 15.81 -3.56 6.24
N ALA A 13 15.65 -4.23 5.10
CA ALA A 13 14.77 -5.41 4.97
C ALA A 13 15.22 -6.57 5.86
N GLY A 14 14.24 -7.27 6.44
CA GLY A 14 14.49 -8.46 7.26
C GLY A 14 15.08 -8.17 8.65
N THR A 15 15.11 -6.90 9.08
CA THR A 15 15.63 -6.52 10.41
C THR A 15 14.62 -6.70 11.54
N GLY A 16 13.44 -7.27 11.25
CA GLY A 16 12.41 -7.58 12.25
C GLY A 16 11.42 -6.44 12.51
N TRP A 17 11.27 -5.49 11.58
CA TRP A 17 10.19 -4.52 11.66
C TRP A 17 8.84 -5.24 11.70
N PRO A 18 7.92 -4.89 12.61
CA PRO A 18 6.63 -5.56 12.72
C PRO A 18 5.87 -5.58 11.40
N GLY A 19 5.54 -6.79 10.93
CA GLY A 19 4.87 -6.99 9.65
C GLY A 19 5.74 -6.80 8.41
N ASP A 20 7.08 -6.74 8.53
CA ASP A 20 7.99 -6.80 7.38
C ASP A 20 7.97 -8.22 6.77
N PRO A 21 7.48 -8.39 5.53
CA PRO A 21 7.39 -9.69 4.89
C PRO A 21 8.71 -10.11 4.22
N ALA A 22 9.66 -9.20 4.06
CA ALA A 22 10.90 -9.47 3.35
C ALA A 22 11.99 -10.05 4.24
N THR A 23 12.83 -10.88 3.62
CA THR A 23 14.11 -11.35 4.15
C THR A 23 15.27 -10.66 3.44
N SER A 24 16.50 -10.90 3.89
CA SER A 24 17.73 -10.43 3.21
C SER A 24 17.84 -10.94 1.76
N ASP A 25 17.18 -12.05 1.44
CA ASP A 25 17.27 -12.72 0.14
C ASP A 25 16.12 -12.35 -0.80
N THR A 26 15.19 -11.51 -0.35
CA THR A 26 14.03 -11.11 -1.16
C THR A 26 14.49 -10.33 -2.41
N PRO A 27 14.13 -10.78 -3.63
CA PRO A 27 14.59 -10.14 -4.86
C PRO A 27 14.15 -8.67 -4.99
N VAL A 28 15.10 -7.77 -5.24
CA VAL A 28 14.84 -6.34 -5.41
C VAL A 28 14.52 -6.01 -6.88
N ALA A 29 13.35 -5.43 -7.12
CA ALA A 29 13.01 -4.86 -8.43
C ALA A 29 13.58 -3.43 -8.58
N THR A 30 14.54 -3.25 -9.47
CA THR A 30 15.18 -1.94 -9.75
C THR A 30 14.70 -1.26 -11.02
N THR A 31 13.85 -1.91 -11.81
CA THR A 31 13.27 -1.37 -13.06
C THR A 31 11.82 -1.80 -13.22
N GLY A 32 11.03 -1.06 -14.00
CA GLY A 32 9.66 -1.44 -14.32
C GLY A 32 9.55 -2.80 -15.01
N ARG A 33 10.51 -3.17 -15.86
CA ARG A 33 10.59 -4.52 -16.45
C ARG A 33 10.74 -5.60 -15.39
N ARG A 34 11.57 -5.37 -14.37
CA ARG A 34 11.76 -6.33 -13.27
C ARG A 34 10.53 -6.40 -12.37
N VAL A 35 9.83 -5.28 -12.15
CA VAL A 35 8.53 -5.25 -11.47
C VAL A 35 7.55 -6.16 -12.20
N ALA A 36 7.34 -5.97 -13.50
CA ALA A 36 6.43 -6.80 -14.28
C ALA A 36 6.81 -8.29 -14.26
N ALA A 37 8.10 -8.61 -14.40
CA ALA A 37 8.58 -9.99 -14.44
C ALA A 37 8.40 -10.73 -13.09
N LEU A 38 8.56 -10.04 -11.96
CA LEU A 38 8.35 -10.62 -10.64
C LEU A 38 6.85 -10.72 -10.31
N ALA A 39 6.09 -9.66 -10.57
CA ALA A 39 4.64 -9.63 -10.37
C ALA A 39 3.89 -10.71 -11.16
N ALA A 40 4.38 -11.08 -12.35
CA ALA A 40 3.78 -12.14 -13.16
C ALA A 40 3.95 -13.54 -12.56
N LYS A 41 4.98 -13.76 -11.73
CA LYS A 41 5.35 -15.08 -11.20
C LYS A 41 4.85 -15.36 -9.79
N VAL A 42 4.44 -14.31 -9.07
CA VAL A 42 4.07 -14.42 -7.66
C VAL A 42 2.84 -15.32 -7.48
N ALA A 43 2.93 -16.23 -6.51
CA ALA A 43 1.93 -17.28 -6.29
C ALA A 43 0.93 -16.93 -5.17
N ASP A 44 1.36 -16.13 -4.19
CA ASP A 44 0.54 -15.75 -3.04
C ASP A 44 0.81 -14.31 -2.57
N VAL A 45 -0.01 -13.89 -1.61
CA VAL A 45 0.00 -12.51 -1.09
C VAL A 45 1.25 -12.22 -0.25
N ASP A 46 1.78 -13.21 0.47
CA ASP A 46 2.93 -13.01 1.34
C ASP A 46 4.21 -12.81 0.50
N GLU A 47 4.38 -13.62 -0.55
CA GLU A 47 5.45 -13.46 -1.54
C GLU A 47 5.33 -12.09 -2.25
N LEU A 48 4.11 -11.67 -2.60
CA LEU A 48 3.89 -10.37 -3.22
C LEU A 48 4.28 -9.23 -2.29
N ASP A 49 3.84 -9.28 -1.05
CA ASP A 49 4.12 -8.25 -0.06
C ASP A 49 5.64 -8.19 0.23
N ALA A 50 6.34 -9.33 0.29
CA ALA A 50 7.80 -9.39 0.37
C ALA A 50 8.47 -8.63 -0.79
N LEU A 51 8.14 -8.99 -2.03
CA LEU A 51 8.71 -8.38 -3.23
C LEU A 51 8.41 -6.89 -3.36
N VAL A 52 7.17 -6.49 -3.05
CA VAL A 52 6.75 -5.09 -3.04
C VAL A 52 7.56 -4.30 -2.03
N SER A 53 7.71 -4.81 -0.81
CA SER A 53 8.32 -4.09 0.31
C SER A 53 9.80 -3.74 0.11
N VAL A 54 10.47 -4.32 -0.89
CA VAL A 54 11.88 -4.05 -1.21
C VAL A 54 12.07 -3.36 -2.56
N CYS A 55 10.99 -3.08 -3.30
CA CYS A 55 11.04 -2.47 -4.63
C CYS A 55 11.77 -1.10 -4.64
N ARG A 56 12.61 -0.90 -5.66
CA ARG A 56 13.40 0.33 -5.92
C ARG A 56 13.26 0.84 -7.36
N ALA A 57 12.19 0.47 -8.07
CA ALA A 57 12.06 0.71 -9.50
C ALA A 57 11.81 2.18 -9.93
N CYS A 58 11.41 3.06 -9.00
CA CYS A 58 11.09 4.46 -9.29
C CYS A 58 12.12 5.39 -8.61
N PRO A 59 13.16 5.88 -9.32
CA PRO A 59 14.27 6.63 -8.69
C PRO A 59 13.82 7.85 -7.87
N ARG A 60 12.88 8.64 -8.39
CA ARG A 60 12.34 9.82 -7.69
C ARG A 60 11.65 9.46 -6.37
N LEU A 61 10.83 8.39 -6.37
CA LEU A 61 10.13 7.94 -5.18
C LEU A 61 11.07 7.31 -4.15
N VAL A 62 12.09 6.57 -4.62
CA VAL A 62 13.12 5.98 -3.77
C VAL A 62 13.92 7.08 -3.07
N ALA A 63 14.41 8.07 -3.82
CA ALA A 63 15.14 9.20 -3.24
C ALA A 63 14.28 9.94 -2.22
N TRP A 64 13.05 10.29 -2.58
CA TRP A 64 12.16 11.04 -1.71
C TRP A 64 11.79 10.31 -0.41
N ARG A 65 11.38 9.04 -0.50
CA ARG A 65 10.91 8.29 0.68
C ARG A 65 12.04 8.07 1.69
N GLU A 66 13.27 7.91 1.20
CA GLU A 66 14.49 7.72 2.00
C GLU A 66 14.99 9.04 2.58
N GLU A 67 14.99 10.12 1.80
CA GLU A 67 15.28 11.47 2.30
C GLU A 67 14.33 11.85 3.45
N VAL A 68 13.03 11.64 3.28
CA VAL A 68 12.04 11.89 4.34
C VAL A 68 12.29 11.02 5.57
N ALA A 69 12.76 9.78 5.39
CA ALA A 69 13.08 8.88 6.50
C ALA A 69 14.33 9.31 7.29
N VAL A 70 15.22 10.10 6.67
CA VAL A 70 16.43 10.63 7.32
C VAL A 70 16.16 12.01 7.91
N VAL A 71 15.63 12.94 7.12
CA VAL A 71 15.39 14.34 7.51
C VAL A 71 14.31 14.41 8.57
N LYS A 72 13.21 13.66 8.36
CA LYS A 72 12.01 13.59 9.22
C LYS A 72 11.37 14.96 9.47
N ARG A 73 10.14 14.95 9.99
CA ARG A 73 9.52 16.17 10.53
C ARG A 73 9.86 16.30 12.01
N ARG A 74 9.95 17.52 12.52
CA ARG A 74 10.33 17.79 13.92
C ARG A 74 9.55 16.99 14.95
N SER A 75 8.24 16.81 14.75
CA SER A 75 7.40 16.04 15.69
C SER A 75 7.63 14.52 15.66
N PHE A 76 8.43 14.01 14.71
CA PHE A 76 8.78 12.60 14.58
C PHE A 76 10.31 12.40 14.47
N ALA A 77 11.12 13.37 14.95
CA ALA A 77 12.57 13.36 14.75
C ALA A 77 13.23 12.11 15.36
N ASP A 78 12.74 11.66 16.50
CA ASP A 78 13.29 10.53 17.25
C ASP A 78 12.67 9.18 16.83
N GLU A 79 11.70 9.18 15.92
CA GLU A 79 11.06 7.95 15.45
C GLU A 79 11.85 7.32 14.28
N PRO A 80 12.03 5.99 14.24
CA PRO A 80 12.53 5.33 13.04
C PRO A 80 11.43 5.31 11.97
N TYR A 81 11.83 5.51 10.72
CA TYR A 81 10.93 5.45 9.57
C TYR A 81 11.14 4.18 8.78
N TRP A 82 10.03 3.57 8.35
CA TRP A 82 10.01 2.49 7.38
C TRP A 82 10.84 2.80 6.13
N GLY A 83 10.59 3.94 5.47
CA GLY A 83 11.39 4.43 4.35
C GLY A 83 11.41 3.52 3.11
N ARG A 84 10.41 2.64 3.01
CA ARG A 84 10.28 1.58 2.00
C ARG A 84 8.87 1.59 1.39
N PRO A 85 8.61 0.86 0.29
CA PRO A 85 7.26 0.67 -0.22
C PRO A 85 6.35 0.08 0.86
N ILE A 86 5.13 0.59 0.97
CA ILE A 86 4.08 -0.05 1.78
C ILE A 86 3.44 -1.19 0.99
N THR A 87 3.12 -2.26 1.69
CA THR A 87 2.41 -3.41 1.13
C THR A 87 0.90 -3.25 1.29
N GLY A 88 0.12 -4.16 0.71
CA GLY A 88 -1.27 -4.29 1.13
C GLY A 88 -1.34 -4.80 2.57
N TRP A 89 -2.44 -4.52 3.26
CA TRP A 89 -2.64 -4.93 4.65
C TRP A 89 -4.04 -5.50 4.87
N GLY A 90 -4.13 -6.62 5.59
CA GLY A 90 -5.38 -7.26 5.96
C GLY A 90 -5.49 -8.69 5.42
N SER A 91 -6.72 -9.14 5.17
CA SER A 91 -7.03 -10.51 4.78
C SER A 91 -6.46 -10.87 3.40
N PRO A 92 -5.85 -12.06 3.22
CA PRO A 92 -5.50 -12.60 1.90
C PRO A 92 -6.73 -13.08 1.12
N ARG A 93 -7.88 -13.23 1.79
CA ARG A 93 -9.18 -13.57 1.18
C ARG A 93 -10.22 -12.51 1.54
N PRO A 94 -10.06 -11.27 1.07
CA PRO A 94 -10.93 -10.16 1.45
C PRO A 94 -12.26 -10.22 0.69
N ARG A 95 -13.35 -9.85 1.36
CA ARG A 95 -14.63 -9.51 0.72
C ARG A 95 -14.67 -8.06 0.24
N ILE A 96 -13.89 -7.18 0.85
CA ILE A 96 -13.81 -5.76 0.49
C ILE A 96 -12.35 -5.37 0.23
N LEU A 97 -12.09 -4.76 -0.92
CA LEU A 97 -10.82 -4.09 -1.22
C LEU A 97 -10.97 -2.58 -0.99
N VAL A 98 -10.20 -2.01 -0.07
CA VAL A 98 -10.09 -0.55 0.08
C VAL A 98 -8.85 -0.10 -0.68
N LEU A 99 -9.04 0.72 -1.72
CA LEU A 99 -7.96 1.15 -2.61
C LEU A 99 -7.67 2.64 -2.47
N GLY A 100 -6.43 2.96 -2.13
CA GLY A 100 -5.88 4.31 -2.02
C GLY A 100 -4.99 4.74 -3.17
N LEU A 101 -4.55 6.00 -3.12
CA LEU A 101 -3.56 6.57 -4.02
C LEU A 101 -2.14 6.03 -3.71
N ALA A 102 -1.55 6.50 -2.61
CA ALA A 102 -0.16 6.27 -2.23
C ALA A 102 0.03 6.57 -0.72
N PRO A 103 1.10 6.07 -0.06
CA PRO A 103 1.36 6.41 1.34
C PRO A 103 1.74 7.88 1.51
N ALA A 104 1.34 8.48 2.63
CA ALA A 104 1.84 9.79 3.04
C ALA A 104 3.31 9.71 3.51
N ALA A 105 4.07 10.77 3.25
CA ALA A 105 5.49 10.89 3.59
C ALA A 105 5.79 10.68 5.10
N HIS A 106 4.85 11.03 5.98
CA HIS A 106 4.96 10.84 7.43
C HIS A 106 3.86 9.97 8.03
N GLY A 107 3.05 9.33 7.18
CA GLY A 107 2.10 8.29 7.55
C GLY A 107 2.72 6.93 7.24
N GLY A 108 2.23 6.24 6.21
CA GLY A 108 2.73 4.91 5.81
C GLY A 108 4.24 4.83 5.56
N ASN A 109 4.89 5.89 5.06
CA ASN A 109 6.36 5.88 4.89
C ASN A 109 7.14 5.92 6.23
N ARG A 110 6.49 6.36 7.31
CA ARG A 110 7.02 6.29 8.67
C ARG A 110 6.65 4.98 9.34
N THR A 111 5.38 4.63 9.28
CA THR A 111 4.79 3.55 10.09
C THR A 111 4.89 2.17 9.46
N GLY A 112 5.14 2.07 8.15
CA GLY A 112 5.22 0.81 7.41
C GLY A 112 3.86 0.17 7.10
N ARG A 113 2.75 0.76 7.54
CA ARG A 113 1.39 0.26 7.26
C ARG A 113 0.57 1.27 6.48
N VAL A 114 -0.15 0.79 5.47
CA VAL A 114 -1.02 1.61 4.62
C VAL A 114 -2.06 2.37 5.48
N PHE A 115 -2.30 3.65 5.16
CA PHE A 115 -3.20 4.55 5.91
C PHE A 115 -2.94 4.66 7.43
N THR A 116 -1.70 4.49 7.91
CA THR A 116 -1.39 4.53 9.35
C THR A 116 -0.48 5.71 9.69
N GLY A 117 -0.81 6.47 10.75
CA GLY A 117 0.02 7.55 11.26
C GLY A 117 -0.20 8.93 10.60
N ASP A 118 -1.35 9.13 9.96
CA ASP A 118 -1.79 10.42 9.42
C ASP A 118 -3.32 10.60 9.59
N ARG A 119 -3.79 11.85 9.43
CA ARG A 119 -5.20 12.21 9.68
C ARG A 119 -6.18 11.53 8.72
N SER A 120 -5.77 11.22 7.50
CA SER A 120 -6.61 10.45 6.56
C SER A 120 -6.81 9.03 7.04
N GLY A 121 -5.74 8.43 7.58
CA GLY A 121 -5.76 7.13 8.23
C GLY A 121 -6.69 7.06 9.42
N ASP A 122 -6.62 8.04 10.32
CA ASP A 122 -7.43 8.09 11.54
C ASP A 122 -8.94 8.04 11.22
N GLN A 123 -9.37 8.78 10.19
CA GLN A 123 -10.76 8.79 9.74
C GLN A 123 -11.18 7.45 9.13
N LEU A 124 -10.30 6.86 8.30
CA LEU A 124 -10.56 5.56 7.67
C LEU A 124 -10.69 4.47 8.73
N PHE A 125 -9.72 4.33 9.64
CA PHE A 125 -9.75 3.28 10.65
C PHE A 125 -10.90 3.43 11.65
N ALA A 126 -11.28 4.66 12.01
CA ALA A 126 -12.48 4.90 12.80
C ALA A 126 -13.76 4.42 12.07
N ALA A 127 -13.86 4.63 10.75
CA ALA A 127 -14.99 4.15 9.96
C ALA A 127 -15.00 2.62 9.82
N LEU A 128 -13.85 2.01 9.54
CA LEU A 128 -13.70 0.55 9.45
C LEU A 128 -14.05 -0.14 10.76
N TYR A 129 -13.68 0.46 11.90
CA TYR A 129 -14.03 -0.07 13.22
C TYR A 129 -15.54 -0.04 13.46
N ARG A 130 -16.21 1.08 13.15
CA ARG A 130 -17.68 1.17 13.24
C ARG A 130 -18.39 0.16 12.33
N ALA A 131 -17.77 -0.19 11.20
CA ALA A 131 -18.27 -1.22 10.29
C ALA A 131 -17.92 -2.66 10.75
N GLY A 132 -17.20 -2.85 11.86
CA GLY A 132 -16.80 -4.16 12.37
C GLY A 132 -15.70 -4.85 11.55
N LEU A 133 -14.93 -4.09 10.75
CA LEU A 133 -13.93 -4.61 9.81
C LEU A 133 -12.50 -4.62 10.39
N VAL A 134 -12.28 -3.93 11.52
CA VAL A 134 -11.02 -3.95 12.28
C VAL A 134 -11.31 -4.04 13.78
N ASN A 135 -10.35 -4.52 14.57
CA ASN A 135 -10.50 -4.71 16.02
C ASN A 135 -10.28 -3.43 16.86
N SER A 136 -9.83 -2.33 16.27
CA SER A 136 -9.60 -1.05 16.95
C SER A 136 -9.85 0.13 16.00
N PRO A 137 -10.39 1.27 16.49
CA PRO A 137 -10.52 2.48 15.69
C PRO A 137 -9.19 3.25 15.55
N ILE A 138 -8.16 2.87 16.29
CA ILE A 138 -6.88 3.57 16.37
C ILE A 138 -5.81 2.73 15.67
N SER A 139 -5.12 3.37 14.72
CA SER A 139 -4.01 2.81 13.95
C SER A 139 -2.78 3.70 14.13
N VAL A 140 -1.87 3.29 15.02
CA VAL A 140 -0.73 4.11 15.45
C VAL A 140 0.53 3.77 14.66
N ASP A 141 0.87 2.49 14.63
CA ASP A 141 2.10 1.97 14.04
C ASP A 141 1.98 0.46 13.79
N ALA A 142 2.94 -0.14 13.10
CA ALA A 142 2.87 -1.55 12.71
C ALA A 142 2.84 -2.57 13.88
N ALA A 143 3.16 -2.18 15.11
CA ALA A 143 3.21 -3.07 16.29
C ALA A 143 1.96 -2.99 17.18
N ASP A 144 0.93 -2.23 16.81
CA ASP A 144 -0.17 -1.88 17.71
C ASP A 144 -1.25 -2.95 17.91
N GLY A 145 -1.06 -4.16 17.34
CA GLY A 145 -2.01 -5.27 17.45
C GLY A 145 -3.29 -5.08 16.63
N LEU A 146 -3.35 -4.08 15.75
CA LEU A 146 -4.47 -3.90 14.84
C LEU A 146 -4.58 -5.09 13.88
N SER A 147 -5.79 -5.59 13.70
CA SER A 147 -6.12 -6.69 12.80
C SER A 147 -7.36 -6.38 11.99
N ALA A 148 -7.37 -6.78 10.72
CA ALA A 148 -8.51 -6.65 9.82
C ALA A 148 -9.27 -7.97 9.66
N LYS A 149 -10.57 -7.87 9.47
CA LYS A 149 -11.47 -8.97 9.14
C LYS A 149 -12.14 -8.69 7.80
N ASP A 150 -12.09 -9.65 6.89
CA ASP A 150 -12.75 -9.61 5.58
C ASP A 150 -12.36 -8.44 4.65
N ILE A 151 -11.36 -7.62 5.01
CA ILE A 151 -10.88 -6.51 4.18
C ILE A 151 -9.42 -6.65 3.84
N ARG A 152 -9.04 -6.10 2.69
CA ARG A 152 -7.66 -5.77 2.35
C ARG A 152 -7.59 -4.31 1.96
N ILE A 153 -6.59 -3.61 2.48
CA ILE A 153 -6.33 -2.21 2.18
C ILE A 153 -5.05 -2.14 1.37
N ALA A 154 -5.08 -1.46 0.23
CA ALA A 154 -3.93 -1.32 -0.67
C ALA A 154 -3.82 0.11 -1.22
N ALA A 155 -2.68 0.42 -1.82
CA ALA A 155 -2.45 1.67 -2.54
C ALA A 155 -2.03 1.37 -3.98
N ALA A 156 -2.51 2.17 -4.93
CA ALA A 156 -2.16 2.03 -6.33
C ALA A 156 -0.67 2.31 -6.60
N VAL A 157 -0.06 3.23 -5.85
CA VAL A 157 1.39 3.45 -5.80
C VAL A 157 1.91 3.13 -4.42
N ARG A 158 2.94 2.28 -4.33
CA ARG A 158 3.43 1.73 -3.05
C ARG A 158 4.43 2.61 -2.32
N CYS A 159 5.00 3.62 -2.96
CA CYS A 159 5.98 4.52 -2.35
C CYS A 159 5.39 5.91 -2.14
N ALA A 160 5.87 6.63 -1.13
CA ALA A 160 5.42 8.00 -0.89
C ALA A 160 5.91 8.90 -2.03
N PRO A 161 5.03 9.61 -2.74
CA PRO A 161 5.42 10.57 -3.74
C PRO A 161 5.56 11.98 -3.15
N PRO A 162 6.52 12.79 -3.62
CA PRO A 162 6.55 14.22 -3.33
C PRO A 162 5.19 14.87 -3.60
N GLY A 163 4.73 15.70 -2.66
CA GLY A 163 3.43 16.39 -2.77
C GLY A 163 2.20 15.47 -2.78
N ASN A 164 2.33 14.19 -2.40
CA ASN A 164 1.30 13.17 -2.54
C ASN A 164 0.81 13.02 -4.00
N ALA A 165 1.69 13.28 -4.98
CA ALA A 165 1.38 13.24 -6.40
C ALA A 165 2.37 12.33 -7.16
N PRO A 166 2.02 11.06 -7.41
CA PRO A 166 2.82 10.21 -8.29
C PRO A 166 2.68 10.68 -9.74
N THR A 167 3.74 10.50 -10.53
CA THR A 167 3.68 10.74 -11.98
C THR A 167 2.93 9.61 -12.67
N PRO A 168 2.43 9.82 -13.92
CA PRO A 168 1.87 8.74 -14.71
C PRO A 168 2.84 7.57 -14.91
N GLU A 169 4.13 7.85 -15.12
CA GLU A 169 5.18 6.83 -15.27
C GLU A 169 5.38 6.02 -13.98
N GLU A 170 5.35 6.66 -12.82
CA GLU A 170 5.43 5.97 -11.53
C GLU A 170 4.19 5.10 -11.29
N GLY A 171 3.00 5.60 -11.64
CA GLY A 171 1.77 4.82 -11.63
C GLY A 171 1.87 3.60 -12.52
N ALA A 172 2.33 3.77 -13.76
CA ALA A 172 2.52 2.67 -14.72
C ALA A 172 3.58 1.66 -14.25
N THR A 173 4.66 2.14 -13.63
CA THR A 173 5.73 1.28 -13.08
C THR A 173 5.23 0.47 -11.89
N CYS A 174 4.32 1.01 -11.08
CA CYS A 174 3.76 0.32 -9.91
C CYS A 174 2.56 -0.58 -10.25
N ALA A 175 1.88 -0.32 -11.37
CA ALA A 175 0.66 -1.03 -11.77
C ALA A 175 0.77 -2.56 -11.76
N PRO A 176 1.88 -3.20 -12.21
CA PRO A 176 1.98 -4.66 -12.18
C PRO A 176 1.88 -5.25 -10.76
N TRP A 177 2.32 -4.53 -9.73
CA TRP A 177 2.13 -4.98 -8.34
C TRP A 177 0.66 -4.99 -7.92
N LEU A 178 -0.09 -3.95 -8.32
CA LEU A 178 -1.52 -3.92 -8.06
C LEU A 178 -2.27 -4.99 -8.87
N ASP A 179 -1.83 -5.27 -10.09
CA ASP A 179 -2.43 -6.31 -10.93
C ASP A 179 -2.18 -7.71 -10.37
N ALA A 180 -0.98 -7.96 -9.86
CA ALA A 180 -0.67 -9.19 -9.15
C ALA A 180 -1.51 -9.32 -7.88
N GLU A 181 -1.64 -8.25 -7.09
CA GLU A 181 -2.48 -8.25 -5.90
C GLU A 181 -3.94 -8.57 -6.23
N TRP A 182 -4.48 -7.92 -7.26
CA TRP A 182 -5.83 -8.17 -7.75
C TRP A 182 -6.01 -9.61 -8.21
N ARG A 183 -5.10 -10.13 -9.05
CA ARG A 183 -5.13 -11.52 -9.52
C ARG A 183 -5.22 -12.52 -8.37
N LEU A 184 -4.57 -12.24 -7.24
CA LEU A 184 -4.55 -13.12 -6.07
C LEU A 184 -5.84 -13.03 -5.22
N ILE A 185 -6.45 -11.84 -5.12
CA ILE A 185 -7.57 -11.60 -4.19
C ILE A 185 -8.95 -11.53 -4.86
N ALA A 186 -9.01 -11.25 -6.17
CA ALA A 186 -10.25 -11.01 -6.92
C ALA A 186 -11.32 -12.11 -6.73
N PRO A 187 -10.98 -13.42 -6.66
CA PRO A 187 -11.98 -14.46 -6.42
C PRO A 187 -12.79 -14.32 -5.12
N HIS A 188 -12.31 -13.50 -4.17
CA HIS A 188 -12.96 -13.28 -2.88
C HIS A 188 -13.64 -11.92 -2.77
N VAL A 189 -13.21 -10.94 -3.57
CA VAL A 189 -13.66 -9.55 -3.47
C VAL A 189 -15.09 -9.41 -4.02
N ARG A 190 -15.92 -8.72 -3.25
CA ARG A 190 -17.31 -8.39 -3.60
C ARG A 190 -17.53 -6.90 -3.78
N VAL A 191 -16.69 -6.07 -3.15
CA VAL A 191 -16.78 -4.61 -3.18
C VAL A 191 -15.39 -4.00 -3.26
N ILE A 192 -15.21 -3.00 -4.12
CA ILE A 192 -14.04 -2.12 -4.12
C ILE A 192 -14.46 -0.74 -3.62
N VAL A 193 -13.83 -0.27 -2.55
CA VAL A 193 -13.97 1.10 -2.04
C VAL A 193 -12.77 1.91 -2.53
N ALA A 194 -12.99 2.71 -3.56
CA ALA A 194 -11.94 3.55 -4.15
C ALA A 194 -11.89 4.94 -3.48
N LEU A 195 -10.75 5.26 -2.87
CA LEU A 195 -10.54 6.50 -2.13
C LEU A 195 -9.94 7.59 -3.05
N GLY A 196 -10.83 8.36 -3.68
CA GLY A 196 -10.47 9.47 -4.56
C GLY A 196 -10.36 9.11 -6.04
N GLY A 197 -10.28 10.13 -6.89
CA GLY A 197 -10.32 9.97 -8.35
C GLY A 197 -9.22 9.07 -8.93
N PHE A 198 -8.00 9.10 -8.37
CA PHE A 198 -6.92 8.23 -8.84
C PHE A 198 -7.21 6.75 -8.54
N ALA A 199 -7.59 6.45 -7.29
CA ALA A 199 -7.96 5.09 -6.90
C ALA A 199 -9.18 4.58 -7.69
N TRP A 200 -10.12 5.48 -8.01
CA TRP A 200 -11.25 5.17 -8.88
C TRP A 200 -10.82 4.72 -10.27
N GLN A 201 -9.91 5.47 -10.91
CA GLN A 201 -9.34 5.07 -12.20
C GLN A 201 -8.59 3.74 -12.12
N ALA A 202 -7.83 3.53 -11.04
CA ALA A 202 -7.11 2.28 -10.81
C ALA A 202 -8.07 1.09 -10.61
N ALA A 203 -9.15 1.26 -9.85
CA ALA A 203 -10.17 0.24 -9.63
C ALA A 203 -10.87 -0.15 -10.94
N LEU A 204 -11.29 0.83 -11.75
CA LEU A 204 -11.91 0.56 -13.05
C LEU A 204 -10.97 -0.18 -14.01
N ARG A 205 -9.66 0.06 -13.92
CA ARG A 205 -8.67 -0.68 -14.71
C ARG A 205 -8.57 -2.15 -14.28
N LEU A 206 -8.68 -2.44 -12.98
CA LEU A 206 -8.62 -3.80 -12.45
C LEU A 206 -9.78 -4.68 -12.91
N LEU A 207 -10.98 -4.09 -13.02
CA LEU A 207 -12.20 -4.78 -13.48
C LEU A 207 -12.19 -5.05 -15.00
N GLY A 208 -11.23 -4.51 -15.75
CA GLY A 208 -11.16 -4.66 -17.21
C GLY A 208 -12.33 -3.97 -17.92
N ASN A 209 -12.38 -4.09 -19.26
CA ASN A 209 -13.46 -3.47 -20.05
C ASN A 209 -14.74 -4.30 -20.11
N GLU A 210 -14.63 -5.61 -19.99
CA GLU A 210 -15.75 -6.53 -20.17
C GLU A 210 -16.76 -6.43 -19.01
N GLU A 211 -16.28 -6.33 -17.76
CA GLU A 211 -17.17 -6.27 -16.57
C GLU A 211 -18.00 -4.98 -16.50
N TRP A 212 -17.51 -3.85 -17.04
CA TRP A 212 -18.33 -2.63 -17.12
C TRP A 212 -19.07 -2.45 -18.44
N ALA A 213 -18.66 -3.15 -19.52
CA ALA A 213 -19.42 -3.18 -20.76
C ALA A 213 -20.81 -3.83 -20.58
N GLU A 214 -20.95 -4.72 -19.59
CA GLU A 214 -22.22 -5.32 -19.19
C GLU A 214 -23.10 -4.41 -18.32
N LEU A 215 -22.61 -3.23 -17.88
CA LEU A 215 -23.40 -2.30 -17.08
C LEU A 215 -24.45 -1.57 -17.94
N PRO A 216 -25.62 -1.21 -17.37
CA PRO A 216 -26.72 -0.54 -18.08
C PRO A 216 -26.36 0.80 -18.75
N SER A 217 -25.21 1.38 -18.42
CA SER A 217 -24.65 2.54 -19.11
C SER A 217 -23.21 2.24 -19.54
N PRO A 218 -22.92 2.12 -20.84
CA PRO A 218 -21.59 1.78 -21.35
C PRO A 218 -20.58 2.95 -21.23
N ALA A 219 -20.96 4.05 -20.58
CA ALA A 219 -20.05 5.15 -20.31
C ALA A 219 -19.28 4.86 -19.02
N LYS A 220 -17.95 4.89 -19.10
CA LYS A 220 -17.06 4.79 -17.94
C LYS A 220 -17.55 5.73 -16.82
N PRO A 221 -17.89 5.20 -15.64
CA PRO A 221 -18.51 6.01 -14.60
C PRO A 221 -17.51 7.06 -14.10
N LYS A 222 -17.98 8.31 -14.01
CA LYS A 222 -17.17 9.45 -13.58
C LYS A 222 -17.06 9.43 -12.05
N PHE A 223 -15.88 9.80 -11.54
CA PHE A 223 -15.71 10.02 -10.11
C PHE A 223 -16.47 11.28 -9.67
N GLY A 224 -17.15 11.22 -8.53
CA GLY A 224 -17.85 12.33 -7.89
C GLY A 224 -17.56 12.36 -6.38
N HIS A 225 -17.63 13.56 -5.79
CA HIS A 225 -17.42 13.80 -4.36
C HIS A 225 -18.72 13.71 -3.57
#